data_AF-A0A971J3A1-F1
#
_entry.id   AF-A0A971J3A1-F1
#
_cell.length_a   1.000
_cell.length_b   1.000
_cell.length_c   1.000
_cell.angle_alpha   90.00
_cell.angle_beta   90.00
_cell.angle_gamma   90.00
#
_symmetry.space_group_name_H-M   'P 1'
#
loop_
_entity.id
_entity.type
_entity.pdbx_description
1 polymer ?
#
loop_
_entity_poly.entity_id
_entity_poly.type
_entity_poly.pdbx_seq_one_letter_code
_entity_poly.pdbx_strand_id
1 'polypeptide(L)' 'MKAGLILLAIGLGLVAYTYISYLRAAQRFNHIKKEDLVSYYLELADLLYPLPFWSGLIGILTVIVAVIIVLISIPFVF' A
#
# COMPACT_ATOMS: atom_id res chain seq x y z
N MET A 1 12.64 6.53 -18.22
CA MET A 1 11.47 7.38 -17.91
C MET A 1 10.13 6.68 -18.09
N LYS A 2 9.67 6.32 -19.30
CA LYS A 2 8.33 5.71 -19.53
C LYS A 2 8.05 4.46 -18.67
N ALA A 3 8.98 3.50 -18.67
CA ALA A 3 8.86 2.28 -17.86
C ALA A 3 8.79 2.57 -16.35
N GLY A 4 9.57 3.55 -15.87
CA GLY A 4 9.53 3.99 -14.48
C GLY A 4 8.19 4.61 -14.09
N LEU A 5 7.57 5.39 -14.99
CA LEU A 5 6.24 5.97 -14.75
C LEU A 5 5.14 4.89 -14.72
N ILE A 6 5.22 3.86 -15.58
CA ILE A 6 4.29 2.73 -15.57
C ILE A 6 4.41 1.96 -14.26
N LEU A 7 5.64 1.64 -13.83
CA LEU A 7 5.89 0.98 -12.55
C LEU A 7 5.40 1.83 -11.37
N LEU A 8 5.58 3.15 -11.42
CA LEU A 8 5.07 4.07 -10.40
C LEU A 8 3.55 3.98 -10.29
N ALA A 9 2.84 4.00 -11.43
CA ALA A 9 1.38 3.90 -11.45
C ALA A 9 0.89 2.56 -10.86
N ILE A 10 1.54 1.44 -11.22
CA ILE A 10 1.22 0.12 -10.67
C ILE A 10 1.47 0.09 -9.15
N GLY A 11 2.63 0.56 -8.71
CA GLY A 11 2.98 0.60 -7.28
C GLY A 11 2.00 1.44 -6.47
N LEU A 12 1.64 2.62 -6.96
CA LEU A 12 0.62 3.48 -6.33
C LEU A 12 -0.75 2.80 -6.30
N GLY A 13 -1.13 2.08 -7.35
CA GLY A 13 -2.37 1.30 -7.38
C GLY A 13 -2.43 0.22 -6.29
N LEU A 14 -1.34 -0.52 -6.11
CA LEU A 14 -1.22 -1.56 -5.08
C LEU A 14 -1.27 -0.97 -3.65
N VAL A 15 -0.61 0.17 -3.43
CA VAL A 15 -0.66 0.90 -2.16
C VAL A 15 -2.08 1.42 -1.89
N ALA A 16 -2.72 2.03 -2.90
CA ALA A 16 -4.08 2.52 -2.79
C ALA A 16 -5.08 1.40 -2.48
N TYR A 17 -4.95 0.24 -3.12
CA TYR A 17 -5.77 -0.93 -2.83
C TYR A 17 -5.66 -1.36 -1.36
N THR A 18 -4.44 -1.38 -0.83
CA THR A 18 -4.17 -1.74 0.57
C THR A 18 -4.80 -0.73 1.52
N TYR A 19 -4.63 0.56 1.22
CA TYR A 19 -5.19 1.64 2.02
C TYR A 19 -6.72 1.64 2.03
N ILE A 20 -7.37 1.41 0.88
CA ILE A 20 -8.83 1.30 0.79
C ILE A 20 -9.32 0.07 1.56
N SER A 21 -8.63 -1.07 1.44
CA SER A 21 -8.95 -2.29 2.19
C SER A 21 -8.85 -2.06 3.71
N TYR A 22 -7.80 -1.37 4.15
CA TYR A 22 -7.64 -0.95 5.55
C TYR A 22 -8.79 -0.07 6.03
N LEU A 23 -9.14 0.98 5.27
CA LEU A 23 -10.23 1.89 5.63
C LEU A 23 -11.57 1.15 5.77
N ARG A 24 -11.88 0.26 4.84
CA ARG A 24 -13.11 -0.56 4.90
C ARG A 24 -13.12 -1.47 6.12
N ALA A 25 -12.00 -2.12 6.42
CA ALA A 25 -11.86 -2.98 7.59
C ALA A 25 -12.02 -2.18 8.90
N ALA A 26 -11.32 -1.05 9.02
CA ALA A 26 -11.38 -0.19 10.18
C ALA A 26 -12.79 0.37 10.44
N GLN A 27 -13.51 0.74 9.37
CA GLN A 27 -14.91 1.16 9.49
C GLN A 27 -15.83 0.02 9.96
N ARG A 28 -15.63 -1.19 9.45
CA ARG A 28 -16.41 -2.38 9.84
C ARG A 28 -16.24 -2.71 11.31
N PHE A 29 -15.01 -2.66 11.82
CA PHE A 29 -14.68 -3.05 13.20
C PHE A 29 -14.68 -1.90 14.21
N ASN A 30 -15.16 -0.72 13.81
CA ASN A 30 -15.16 0.47 14.67
C ASN A 30 -16.00 0.30 15.96
N HIS A 31 -16.99 -0.60 15.94
CA HIS A 31 -17.78 -0.96 17.11
C HIS A 31 -16.95 -1.72 18.15
N ILE A 32 -16.15 -2.70 17.70
CA ILE A 32 -15.28 -3.53 18.55
C ILE A 32 -14.14 -2.71 19.14
N LYS A 33 -13.61 -1.74 18.38
CA LYS A 33 -12.49 -0.88 18.80
C LYS A 33 -12.71 -0.20 20.17
N LYS A 34 -13.96 0.12 20.52
CA LYS A 34 -14.30 0.79 21.78
C LYS A 34 -14.41 -0.16 22.97
N GLU A 35 -14.71 -1.43 22.70
CA GLU A 35 -14.98 -2.45 23.70
C GLU A 35 -13.73 -3.29 23.98
N ASP A 36 -13.03 -3.70 22.91
CA ASP A 36 -11.80 -4.48 22.99
C ASP A 36 -10.83 -4.13 21.85
N LEU A 37 -9.75 -3.44 22.22
CA LEU A 37 -8.66 -3.07 21.32
C LEU A 37 -7.90 -4.29 20.80
N VAL A 38 -7.73 -5.35 21.60
CA VAL A 38 -6.96 -6.52 21.19
C VAL A 38 -7.70 -7.29 20.10
N SER A 39 -8.99 -7.58 20.34
CA SER A 39 -9.86 -8.23 19.36
C SER A 39 -9.98 -7.41 18.07
N TYR A 40 -10.07 -6.08 18.18
CA TYR A 40 -10.05 -5.20 17.01
C TYR A 40 -8.80 -5.40 16.15
N TYR A 41 -7.61 -5.45 16.74
CA TYR A 41 -6.38 -5.64 15.96
C TYR A 41 -6.24 -7.05 15.37
N LEU A 42 -6.74 -8.08 16.06
CA LEU A 42 -6.76 -9.45 15.53
C LEU A 42 -7.66 -9.56 14.30
N GLU A 43 -8.90 -9.07 14.39
CA GLU A 43 -9.83 -9.11 13.24
C GLU A 43 -9.35 -8.23 12.08
N LEU A 44 -8.72 -7.10 12.39
CA LEU A 44 -8.11 -6.24 11.39
C LEU A 44 -6.93 -6.94 10.70
N ALA A 45 -6.07 -7.62 11.47
CA ALA A 45 -4.97 -8.40 10.93
C ALA A 45 -5.47 -9.55 10.05
N ASP A 46 -6.50 -10.28 10.48
CA ASP A 46 -7.11 -11.36 9.72
C ASP A 46 -7.71 -10.89 8.39
N LEU A 47 -8.26 -9.68 8.33
CA LEU A 47 -8.85 -9.16 7.10
C LEU A 47 -7.80 -8.54 6.15
N LEU A 48 -6.72 -7.97 6.70
CA LEU A 48 -5.63 -7.41 5.90
C LEU A 48 -4.62 -8.47 5.45
N TYR A 49 -4.49 -9.56 6.17
CA TYR A 49 -3.58 -10.64 5.84
C TYR A 49 -4.30 -11.74 5.04
N PRO A 50 -3.65 -12.39 4.07
CA PRO A 50 -2.34 -12.06 3.51
C PRO A 50 -2.41 -10.96 2.44
N LEU A 51 -3.49 -10.91 1.66
CA LEU A 51 -3.47 -10.30 0.34
C LEU A 51 -3.34 -8.77 0.36
N PRO A 52 -4.19 -8.00 1.08
CA PRO A 52 -3.99 -6.55 1.22
C PRO A 52 -2.60 -6.18 1.75
N PHE A 53 -2.11 -6.87 2.78
CA PHE A 53 -0.82 -6.61 3.39
C PHE A 53 0.34 -6.77 2.39
N TRP A 54 0.41 -7.93 1.73
CA TRP A 54 1.48 -8.21 0.76
C TRP A 54 1.38 -7.32 -0.48
N SER A 55 0.17 -6.97 -0.92
CA SER A 55 -0.04 -5.97 -1.98
C SER A 55 0.58 -4.63 -1.60
N GLY A 56 0.36 -4.16 -0.36
CA GLY A 56 0.91 -2.89 0.11
C GLY A 56 2.42 -2.90 0.17
N LEU A 57 3.00 -3.98 0.71
CA LEU A 57 4.45 -4.15 0.80
C LEU A 57 5.10 -4.17 -0.59
N ILE A 58 4.58 -4.99 -1.51
CA ILE A 58 5.07 -5.05 -2.90
C ILE A 58 4.87 -3.70 -3.60
N GLY A 59 3.73 -3.04 -3.36
CA GLY A 59 3.44 -1.72 -3.88
C GLY A 59 4.47 -0.68 -3.46
N ILE A 60 4.80 -0.61 -2.16
CA ILE A 60 5.83 0.30 -1.63
C ILE A 60 7.19 0.03 -2.27
N LEU A 61 7.62 -1.24 -2.32
CA LEU A 61 8.89 -1.62 -2.96
C LEU A 61 8.90 -1.22 -4.44
N THR A 62 7.79 -1.43 -5.15
CA THR A 62 7.64 -1.05 -6.55
C THR A 62 7.73 0.47 -6.73
N VAL A 63 7.10 1.26 -5.85
CA VAL A 63 7.21 2.72 -5.88
C VAL A 63 8.65 3.17 -5.68
N ILE A 64 9.37 2.60 -4.71
CA ILE A 64 10.78 2.94 -4.46
C ILE A 64 11.63 2.67 -5.71
N VAL A 65 11.51 1.47 -6.30
CA VAL A 65 12.25 1.11 -7.51
C VAL A 65 11.88 2.01 -8.68
N ALA A 66 10.59 2.30 -8.87
CA ALA A 66 10.10 3.19 -9.92
C ALA A 66 10.68 4.60 -9.79
N VAL A 67 10.72 5.15 -8.58
CA VAL A 67 11.28 6.47 -8.29
C VAL A 67 12.77 6.51 -8.64
N ILE A 68 13.54 5.49 -8.25
CA ILE A 68 14.97 5.38 -8.61
C ILE A 68 15.15 5.35 -10.14
N ILE A 69 14.37 4.54 -10.85
CA ILE A 69 14.44 4.45 -12.32
C ILE A 69 14.10 5.80 -12.97
N VAL A 70 13.08 6.50 -12.47
CA VAL A 70 12.70 7.82 -12.99
C VAL A 70 13.85 8.81 -12.78
N LEU A 71 14.38 8.91 -11.55
CA LEU A 71 15.48 9.81 -11.18
C LEU A 71 16.72 9.61 -12.04
N ILE A 72 17.18 8.37 -12.23
CA ILE A 72 18.37 8.07 -13.06
C ILE A 72 18.11 8.40 -14.53
N SER A 73 16.85 8.33 -14.97
CA SER A 73 16.48 8.61 -16.35
C SER A 73 16.24 10.09 -16.68
N ILE A 74 16.34 10.98 -15.69
CA ILE A 74 16.35 12.42 -15.92
C ILE A 74 17.76 12.77 -16.42
N PRO A 75 17.92 13.25 -17.68
CA PRO A 75 19.22 13.71 -18.12
C PRO A 75 19.61 14.90 -17.26
N PHE A 76 20.69 14.76 -16.48
CA PHE A 76 21.35 15.88 -15.84
C PHE A 76 21.98 16.73 -16.94
N VAL A 77 21.21 17.66 -17.49
CA VAL A 77 21.73 18.74 -18.32
C VAL A 77 22.29 19.78 -17.37
N PHE A 78 23.57 19.66 -17.06
CA PHE A 78 24.38 20.74 -16.49
C PHE A 78 25.17 21.39 -17.63
#